data_AF-A0AAE3VGU4-F1
#
_entry.id   AF-A0AAE3VGU4-F1
#
_cell.length_a   1.000
_cell.length_b   1.000
_cell.length_c   1.000
_cell.angle_alpha   90.00
_cell.angle_beta   90.00
_cell.angle_gamma   90.00
#
_symmetry.space_group_name_H-M   'P 1'
#
loop_
_entity.id
_entity.type
_entity.pdbx_description
1 polymer ?
#
loop_
_entity_poly.entity_id
_entity_poly.type
_entity_poly.pdbx_seq_one_letter_code
_entity_poly.pdbx_strand_id
1 'polypeptide(L)'
;MAKEISSNDLCNVLETMLESGLKALRSAKGLDGRLEANRKAAGKISNMLLVSDILREAGEPLHINEILDRVQKRHGVKLRRESIVSAMTKKVLDGHTFRRTGRNEFALLDQEEDE
;
A
#
# COMPACT_ATOMS: atom_id res chain seq x y z
N MET A 1 -25.97 -26.20 33.15
CA MET A 1 -24.72 -26.81 32.65
C MET A 1 -23.70 -25.68 32.56
N ALA A 2 -22.68 -25.68 33.43
CA ALA A 2 -21.66 -24.64 33.40
C ALA A 2 -20.86 -24.80 32.11
N LYS A 3 -20.79 -23.73 31.30
CA LYS A 3 -19.99 -23.72 30.08
C LYS A 3 -18.53 -23.76 30.49
N GLU A 4 -17.86 -24.89 30.27
CA GLU A 4 -16.43 -24.99 30.55
C GLU A 4 -15.71 -23.97 29.66
N ILE A 5 -15.01 -23.04 30.32
CA ILE A 5 -14.24 -22.00 29.64
C ILE A 5 -13.06 -22.70 28.97
N SER A 6 -13.06 -22.71 27.63
CA SER A 6 -11.97 -23.31 26.87
C SER A 6 -10.70 -22.48 27.04
N SER A 7 -9.52 -23.12 26.97
CA SER A 7 -8.24 -22.40 26.93
C SER A 7 -8.21 -21.32 25.84
N ASN A 8 -8.92 -21.56 24.73
CA ASN A 8 -9.02 -20.59 23.64
C ASN A 8 -9.84 -19.35 24.04
N ASP A 9 -10.88 -19.51 24.84
CA ASP A 9 -11.68 -18.39 25.36
C ASP A 9 -10.84 -17.52 26.29
N LEU A 10 -10.00 -18.14 27.13
CA LEU A 10 -9.07 -17.43 27.99
C LEU A 10 -8.00 -16.69 27.17
N CYS A 11 -7.44 -17.32 26.14
CA CYS A 11 -6.49 -16.68 25.22
C CYS A 11 -7.10 -15.46 24.53
N ASN A 12 -8.32 -15.56 24.01
CA ASN A 12 -9.01 -14.44 23.35
C ASN A 12 -9.27 -13.27 24.30
N VAL A 13 -9.63 -13.56 25.55
CA VAL A 13 -9.84 -12.54 26.58
C VAL A 13 -8.52 -11.83 26.93
N LEU A 14 -7.43 -12.57 27.07
CA LEU A 14 -6.09 -12.01 27.31
C LEU A 14 -5.60 -11.17 26.12
N GLU A 15 -5.81 -11.65 24.89
CA GLU A 15 -5.46 -10.94 23.67
C GLU A 15 -6.21 -9.61 23.57
N THR A 16 -7.52 -9.62 23.78
CA THR A 16 -8.36 -8.40 23.76
C THR A 16 -7.92 -7.41 24.84
N MET A 17 -7.58 -7.89 26.04
CA MET A 17 -7.07 -7.03 27.11
C MET A 17 -5.74 -6.38 26.74
N LEU A 18 -4.80 -7.14 26.17
CA LEU A 18 -3.50 -6.63 25.75
C LEU A 18 -3.62 -5.62 24.61
N GLU A 19 -4.48 -5.87 23.63
CA GLU A 19 -4.77 -4.94 22.54
C GLU A 19 -5.34 -3.62 23.06
N SER A 20 -6.32 -3.69 23.97
CA SER A 20 -6.92 -2.49 24.57
C SER A 20 -5.92 -1.69 25.41
N GLY A 21 -5.06 -2.37 26.18
CA GLY A 21 -4.00 -1.74 26.96
C GLY A 21 -2.96 -1.04 26.08
N LEU A 22 -2.52 -1.69 25.00
CA LEU A 22 -1.62 -1.09 24.01
C LEU A 22 -2.24 0.13 23.34
N LYS A 23 -3.53 0.07 23.02
CA LYS A 23 -4.27 1.21 22.45
C LYS A 23 -4.32 2.39 23.43
N ALA A 24 -4.64 2.14 24.70
CA ALA A 24 -4.66 3.17 25.74
C ALA A 24 -3.28 3.83 25.93
N LEU A 25 -2.20 3.04 25.95
CA LEU A 25 -0.83 3.56 26.04
C LEU A 25 -0.42 4.38 24.80
N ARG A 26 -0.80 3.93 23.60
CA ARG A 26 -0.54 4.67 22.36
C ARG A 26 -1.33 5.97 22.29
N SER A 27 -2.57 5.96 22.75
CA SER A 27 -3.39 7.16 22.92
C SER A 27 -2.78 8.13 23.93
N ALA A 28 -2.35 7.65 25.10
CA ALA A 28 -1.68 8.47 26.11
C ALA A 28 -0.36 9.07 25.61
N LYS A 29 0.36 8.36 24.72
CA LYS A 29 1.58 8.86 24.05
C LYS A 29 1.29 9.79 22.86
N GLY A 30 0.02 10.09 22.55
CA GLY A 30 -0.36 10.90 21.38
C GLY A 30 -0.06 10.24 20.03
N LEU A 31 0.19 8.92 20.03
CA LEU A 31 0.53 8.14 18.85
C LEU A 31 -0.71 7.57 18.13
N ASP A 32 -1.90 7.63 18.74
CA ASP A 32 -3.14 7.09 18.15
C ASP A 32 -3.49 7.79 16.84
N GLY A 33 -3.37 9.12 16.77
CA GLY A 33 -3.61 9.87 15.53
C GLY A 33 -2.58 9.58 14.44
N ARG A 34 -1.31 9.37 14.82
CA ARG A 34 -0.24 9.00 13.90
C ARG A 34 -0.39 7.57 13.39
N LEU A 35 -0.79 6.61 14.23
CA LEU A 35 -0.97 5.22 13.84
C LEU A 35 -2.29 5.00 13.10
N GLU A 36 -3.37 5.71 13.40
CA GLU A 36 -4.61 5.63 12.60
C GLU A 36 -4.46 6.34 11.26
N ALA A 37 -3.73 7.46 11.18
CA ALA A 37 -3.35 8.06 9.90
C ALA A 37 -2.43 7.10 9.11
N ASN A 38 -1.46 6.47 9.78
CA ASN A 38 -0.54 5.53 9.14
C ASN A 38 -1.21 4.18 8.81
N ARG A 39 -2.21 3.71 9.57
CA ARG A 39 -3.03 2.52 9.25
C ARG A 39 -4.05 2.81 8.15
N LYS A 40 -4.66 4.01 8.12
CA LYS A 40 -5.49 4.44 6.99
C LYS A 40 -4.66 4.65 5.72
N ALA A 41 -3.40 5.07 5.87
CA ALA A 41 -2.43 5.15 4.77
C ALA A 41 -1.85 3.78 4.38
N ALA A 42 -1.67 2.85 5.32
CA ALA A 42 -1.11 1.51 5.09
C ALA A 42 -2.17 0.49 4.63
N GLY A 43 -3.43 0.66 5.04
CA GLY A 43 -4.56 -0.15 4.57
C GLY A 43 -5.05 0.25 3.18
N LYS A 44 -4.66 1.43 2.70
CA LYS A 44 -4.64 1.77 1.28
C LYS A 44 -3.23 1.56 0.78
N ILE A 45 -2.87 0.32 0.43
CA ILE A 45 -1.75 0.12 -0.48
C ILE A 45 -2.03 1.02 -1.67
N SER A 46 -1.25 2.10 -1.80
CA SER A 46 -1.53 3.13 -2.79
C SER A 46 -1.49 2.45 -4.14
N ASN A 47 -2.48 2.70 -5.00
CA ASN A 47 -2.48 2.18 -6.37
C ASN A 47 -1.15 2.51 -7.08
N MET A 48 -0.49 3.60 -6.68
CA MET A 48 0.83 3.97 -7.19
C MET A 48 1.96 3.08 -6.68
N LEU A 49 1.87 2.56 -5.45
CA LEU A 49 2.82 1.59 -4.89
C LEU A 49 2.73 0.27 -5.67
N LEU A 50 1.51 -0.20 -5.93
CA LEU A 50 1.27 -1.39 -6.77
C LEU A 50 1.86 -1.22 -8.17
N VAL A 51 1.66 -0.04 -8.76
CA VAL A 51 2.20 0.28 -10.09
C VAL A 51 3.73 0.39 -10.05
N SER A 52 4.32 0.99 -9.02
CA SER A 52 5.78 1.05 -8.88
C SER A 52 6.40 -0.33 -8.66
N ASP A 53 5.76 -1.20 -7.89
CA ASP A 53 6.24 -2.57 -7.65
C ASP A 53 6.25 -3.39 -8.95
N ILE A 54 5.21 -3.24 -9.77
CA ILE A 54 5.10 -3.91 -11.08
C ILE A 54 6.13 -3.38 -12.07
N LEU A 55 6.36 -2.06 -12.08
CA LEU A 55 7.38 -1.45 -12.93
C LEU A 55 8.79 -1.81 -12.47
N ARG A 56 9.05 -1.87 -11.16
CA ARG A 56 10.33 -2.30 -10.58
C ARG A 56 10.63 -3.75 -10.92
N GLU A 57 9.66 -4.65 -10.80
CA GLU A 57 9.86 -6.05 -11.14
C GLU A 57 10.05 -6.26 -12.66
N ALA A 58 9.39 -5.43 -13.46
CA ALA A 58 9.57 -5.50 -14.91
C ALA A 58 10.95 -4.98 -15.36
N GLY A 59 11.54 -4.04 -14.64
CA GLY A 59 12.85 -3.44 -14.99
C GLY A 59 12.86 -2.68 -16.32
N GLU A 60 11.70 -2.52 -16.96
CA GLU A 60 11.57 -1.98 -18.31
C GLU A 60 10.37 -1.02 -18.40
N PRO A 61 10.37 -0.10 -19.38
CA PRO A 61 9.21 0.74 -19.65
C PRO A 61 8.00 -0.12 -20.06
N LEU A 62 6.91 -0.03 -19.30
CA LEU A 62 5.68 -0.77 -19.61
C LEU A 62 4.59 0.16 -20.13
N HIS A 63 3.82 -0.36 -21.08
CA HIS A 63 2.60 0.31 -21.52
C HIS A 63 1.52 0.21 -20.43
N ILE A 64 0.71 1.27 -20.28
CA ILE A 64 -0.34 1.35 -19.24
C ILE A 64 -1.27 0.13 -19.18
N ASN A 65 -1.60 -0.47 -20.33
CA ASN A 65 -2.44 -1.66 -20.36
C ASN A 65 -1.77 -2.88 -19.73
N GLU A 66 -0.46 -3.05 -19.94
CA GLU A 66 0.29 -4.15 -19.34
C GLU A 66 0.43 -3.98 -17.84
N ILE A 67 0.63 -2.73 -17.38
CA ILE A 67 0.65 -2.40 -15.95
C ILE A 67 -0.69 -2.79 -15.31
N LEU A 68 -1.82 -2.42 -15.92
CA LEU A 68 -3.15 -2.75 -15.41
C LEU A 68 -3.39 -4.27 -15.35
N ASP A 69 -2.99 -5.00 -16.40
CA ASP A 69 -3.14 -6.46 -16.46
C ASP A 69 -2.28 -7.16 -15.39
N ARG A 70 -1.02 -6.74 -15.22
CA ARG A 70 -0.12 -7.33 -14.21
C ARG A 70 -0.55 -6.98 -12.78
N VAL A 71 -1.03 -5.76 -12.51
CA VAL A 71 -1.61 -5.42 -11.20
C VAL A 71 -2.85 -6.26 -10.91
N GLN A 72 -3.73 -6.45 -11.90
CA GLN A 72 -4.92 -7.28 -11.74
C GLN A 72 -4.54 -8.75 -11.46
N LYS A 73 -3.56 -9.29 -12.18
CA LYS A 73 -3.08 -10.67 -12.00
C LYS A 73 -2.41 -10.90 -10.64
N ARG A 74 -1.59 -9.96 -10.17
CA ARG A 74 -0.80 -10.12 -8.94
C ARG A 74 -1.56 -9.74 -7.67
N HIS A 75 -2.28 -8.63 -7.71
CA HIS A 75 -2.92 -8.06 -6.54
C HIS A 75 -4.45 -8.25 -6.53
N GLY A 76 -5.04 -8.74 -7.62
CA GLY A 76 -6.50 -8.91 -7.72
C GLY A 76 -7.27 -7.59 -7.77
N VAL A 77 -6.60 -6.45 -7.91
CA VAL A 77 -7.20 -5.12 -7.89
C VAL A 77 -7.45 -4.63 -9.31
N LYS A 78 -8.70 -4.30 -9.62
CA LYS A 78 -9.07 -3.67 -10.90
C LYS A 78 -8.86 -2.16 -10.82
N LEU A 79 -7.76 -1.69 -11.39
CA LEU A 79 -7.44 -0.26 -11.46
C LEU A 79 -8.19 0.41 -12.64
N ARG A 80 -8.61 1.66 -12.45
CA ARG A 80 -9.20 2.49 -13.53
C ARG A 80 -8.09 3.16 -14.33
N ARG A 81 -8.05 2.89 -15.64
CA ARG A 81 -7.05 3.44 -16.58
C ARG A 81 -6.91 4.96 -16.47
N GLU A 82 -8.02 5.69 -16.53
CA GLU A 82 -8.04 7.16 -16.48
C GLU A 82 -7.44 7.72 -15.18
N SER A 83 -7.74 7.08 -14.04
CA SER A 83 -7.25 7.48 -12.73
C SER A 83 -5.74 7.23 -12.60
N ILE A 84 -5.25 6.11 -13.14
CA ILE A 84 -3.81 5.79 -13.11
C ILE A 84 -3.03 6.68 -14.07
N VAL A 85 -3.50 6.91 -15.29
CA VAL A 85 -2.83 7.80 -16.24
C VAL A 85 -2.71 9.22 -15.67
N SER A 86 -3.77 9.73 -15.04
CA SER A 86 -3.73 11.05 -14.38
C SER A 86 -2.74 11.06 -13.21
N ALA A 87 -2.80 10.06 -12.33
CA ALA A 87 -1.91 9.96 -11.18
C ALA A 87 -0.44 9.81 -11.60
N MET A 88 -0.15 8.97 -12.60
CA MET A 88 1.19 8.78 -13.14
C MET A 88 1.69 10.05 -13.82
N THR A 89 0.86 10.73 -14.62
CA THR A 89 1.24 12.01 -15.23
C THR A 89 1.57 13.06 -14.17
N LYS A 90 0.80 13.13 -13.09
CA LYS A 90 1.12 14.00 -11.94
C LYS A 90 2.46 13.63 -11.31
N LYS A 91 2.75 12.35 -11.10
CA LYS A 91 4.03 11.91 -10.53
C LYS A 91 5.23 12.05 -11.46
N VAL A 92 5.02 12.02 -12.77
CA VAL A 92 6.03 12.38 -13.77
C VAL A 92 6.33 13.88 -13.71
N LEU A 93 5.28 14.72 -13.57
CA LEU A 93 5.42 16.16 -13.40
C LEU A 93 6.10 16.55 -12.08
N ASP A 94 5.80 15.82 -10.99
CA ASP A 94 6.47 15.97 -9.70
C ASP A 94 7.95 15.52 -9.76
N GLY A 95 8.39 14.81 -10.81
CA GLY A 95 9.81 14.52 -11.07
C GLY A 95 10.47 13.47 -10.17
N HIS A 96 9.75 12.86 -9.23
CA HIS A 96 10.38 12.06 -8.16
C HIS A 96 10.31 10.53 -8.32
N THR A 97 9.55 9.96 -9.27
CA THR A 97 9.33 8.48 -9.26
C THR A 97 9.10 7.82 -10.61
N PHE A 98 8.49 8.52 -11.58
CA PHE A 98 8.17 7.92 -12.88
C PHE A 98 8.67 8.81 -14.02
N ARG A 99 9.14 8.19 -15.11
CA ARG A 99 9.45 8.85 -16.37
C ARG A 99 8.49 8.36 -17.45
N ARG A 100 8.00 9.28 -18.28
CA ARG A 100 7.24 8.93 -19.48
C ARG A 100 8.21 8.76 -20.65
N THR A 101 8.41 7.53 -21.10
CA THR A 101 9.30 7.17 -22.21
C THR A 101 8.61 7.20 -23.56
N GLY A 102 7.28 7.08 -23.61
CA GLY A 102 6.55 7.00 -24.86
C GLY A 102 5.05 7.32 -24.74
N ARG A 103 4.29 7.03 -25.82
CA ARG A 103 2.85 7.28 -25.91
C ARG A 103 2.10 6.22 -25.07
N ASN A 104 1.96 6.50 -23.78
CA ASN A 104 1.42 5.63 -22.71
C ASN A 104 2.39 4.56 -22.19
N GLU A 105 3.69 4.81 -22.33
CA GLU A 105 4.74 3.99 -21.72
C GLU A 105 5.34 4.75 -20.55
N PHE A 106 5.47 4.04 -19.43
CA PHE A 106 5.99 4.58 -18.20
C PHE A 106 7.11 3.68 -17.71
N ALA A 107 8.20 4.31 -17.29
CA ALA A 107 9.32 3.66 -16.65
C ALA A 107 9.46 4.18 -15.21
N LEU A 108 10.00 3.36 -14.32
CA LEU A 108 10.45 3.83 -13.02
C LEU A 108 11.70 4.70 -13.24
N LEU A 109 11.77 5.86 -12.58
CA LEU A 109 13.07 6.50 -12.36
C LEU A 109 13.71 5.72 -11.23
N ASP A 110 14.54 4.73 -11.56
CA ASP A 110 15.43 4.17 -10.54
C ASP A 110 16.25 5.32 -9.97
N GLN A 111 16.24 5.41 -8.64
CA GLN A 111 17.24 6.17 -7.91
C GLN A 111 18.56 5.40 -8.02
N GLU A 112 19.19 5.45 -9.19
CA GLU A 112 20.63 5.27 -9.32
C GLU A 112 21.18 6.61 -9.81
N GLU A 113 21.52 7.46 -8.84
CA GLU A 113 22.56 8.50 -8.86
C GLU A 113 22.24 9.48 -7.72
N ASP A 114 22.76 9.19 -6.54
CA ASP A 114 23.29 10.20 -5.61
C ASP A 114 24.38 9.46 -4.80
N GLU A 115 25.62 9.63 -5.27
CA GLU A 115 26.88 9.26 -4.57
C GLU A 115 27.05 9.98 -3.23
#